data_AF-A0A235IQF4-F1
#
_entry.id   AF-A0A235IQF4-F1
#
_cell.length_a   1.000
_cell.length_b   1.000
_cell.length_c   1.000
_cell.angle_alpha   90.00
_cell.angle_beta   90.00
_cell.angle_gamma   90.00
#
_symmetry.space_group_name_H-M   'P 1'
#
loop_
_entity.id
_entity.type
_entity.pdbx_description
1 polymer ?
#
loop_
_entity_poly.entity_id
_entity_poly.type
_entity_poly.pdbx_seq_one_letter_code
_entity_poly.pdbx_strand_id
1 'polypeptide(L)'
;MSNDFSAEISSRICQHMNDDHADAVMIYAKAFGGVTDAIAAQMLSIDAQGMDLTAQVNGETVPVRIQFDRVLVDAEDAHQTLIAMVKQARVNVK
;
A
#
# COMPACT_ATOMS: atom_id res chain seq x y z
N MET A 1 5.45 -1.20 -25.23
CA MET A 1 4.79 -1.95 -24.14
C MET A 1 5.33 -1.36 -22.85
N SER A 2 4.55 -0.52 -22.19
CA SER A 2 4.90 0.12 -20.93
C SER A 2 4.82 -0.92 -19.84
N ASN A 3 5.98 -1.37 -19.36
CA ASN A 3 6.15 -2.45 -18.40
C ASN A 3 6.53 -1.91 -17.02
N ASP A 4 6.13 -0.67 -16.74
CA ASP A 4 6.56 0.13 -15.59
C ASP A 4 6.10 -0.46 -14.24
N PHE A 5 5.12 -1.38 -14.28
CA PHE A 5 4.66 -2.18 -13.15
C PHE A 5 4.76 -3.69 -13.44
N SER A 6 5.88 -4.16 -13.99
CA SER A 6 6.10 -5.60 -14.10
C SER A 6 6.13 -6.28 -12.72
N ALA A 7 5.80 -7.57 -12.69
CA ALA A 7 5.76 -8.37 -11.46
C ALA A 7 7.07 -8.30 -10.64
N GLU A 8 8.21 -8.15 -11.31
CA GLU A 8 9.53 -7.99 -10.67
C GLU A 8 9.67 -6.66 -9.92
N ILE A 9 9.21 -5.56 -10.54
CA ILE A 9 9.26 -4.21 -9.94
C ILE A 9 8.28 -4.12 -8.78
N SER A 10 7.05 -4.58 -8.96
CA SER A 10 6.04 -4.59 -7.89
C SER A 10 6.51 -5.44 -6.71
N SER A 11 7.10 -6.62 -6.95
CA SER A 11 7.65 -7.47 -5.89
C SER A 11 8.78 -6.79 -5.13
N ARG A 12 9.68 -6.09 -5.83
CA ARG A 12 10.77 -5.34 -5.20
C ARG A 12 10.25 -4.19 -4.33
N ILE A 13 9.27 -3.43 -4.83
CA ILE A 13 8.61 -2.35 -4.08
C ILE A 13 7.88 -2.91 -2.86
N CYS A 14 7.09 -3.98 -3.02
CA CYS A 14 6.37 -4.62 -1.92
C CYS A 14 7.33 -5.10 -0.84
N GLN A 15 8.44 -5.76 -1.22
CA GLN A 15 9.42 -6.27 -0.27
C GLN A 15 10.09 -5.11 0.51
N HIS A 16 10.50 -4.05 -0.17
CA HIS A 16 11.07 -2.88 0.49
C HIS A 16 10.06 -2.18 1.41
N MET A 17 8.80 -2.02 0.96
CA MET A 17 7.74 -1.41 1.76
C MET A 17 7.38 -2.27 2.97
N ASN A 18 7.38 -3.59 2.84
CA ASN A 18 7.09 -4.50 3.95
C ASN A 18 8.25 -4.57 4.96
N ASP A 19 9.50 -4.41 4.52
CA ASP A 19 10.68 -4.51 5.40
C ASP A 19 11.00 -3.18 6.10
N ASP A 20 11.04 -2.07 5.35
CA ASP A 20 11.40 -0.73 5.87
C ASP A 20 10.18 0.06 6.38
N HIS A 21 8.98 -0.26 5.85
CA HIS A 21 7.78 0.56 6.02
C HIS A 21 6.52 -0.24 6.41
N ALA A 22 6.66 -1.39 7.10
CA ALA A 22 5.51 -2.21 7.54
C ALA A 22 4.43 -1.41 8.29
N ASP A 23 4.87 -0.47 9.14
CA ASP A 23 4.00 0.44 9.88
C ASP A 23 3.18 1.35 8.93
N ALA A 24 3.79 1.85 7.86
CA ALA A 24 3.09 2.64 6.85
C ALA A 24 2.02 1.81 6.13
N VAL A 25 2.33 0.54 5.79
CA VAL A 25 1.38 -0.39 5.16
C VAL A 25 0.16 -0.63 6.06
N MET A 26 0.40 -0.78 7.36
CA MET A 26 -0.65 -0.89 8.37
C MET A 26 -1.50 0.38 8.46
N ILE A 27 -0.87 1.55 8.46
CA ILE A 27 -1.57 2.83 8.43
C ILE A 27 -2.46 2.96 7.19
N TYR A 28 -2.01 2.47 6.02
CA TYR A 28 -2.85 2.46 4.83
C TYR A 28 -4.10 1.60 4.98
N ALA A 29 -3.94 0.37 5.48
CA ALA A 29 -5.06 -0.53 5.74
C ALA A 29 -6.10 0.11 6.67
N LYS A 30 -5.64 0.88 7.67
CA LYS A 30 -6.51 1.58 8.62
C LYS A 30 -7.19 2.79 8.00
N ALA A 31 -6.41 3.70 7.42
CA ALA A 31 -6.89 5.01 6.98
C ALA A 31 -7.66 4.93 5.65
N PHE A 32 -7.19 4.12 4.70
CA PHE A 32 -7.79 3.99 3.37
C PHE A 32 -8.58 2.70 3.22
N GLY A 33 -8.14 1.61 3.86
CA GLY A 33 -8.85 0.33 3.83
C GLY A 33 -10.08 0.27 4.76
N GLY A 34 -10.25 1.25 5.65
CA GLY A 34 -11.33 1.25 6.65
C GLY A 34 -11.16 0.19 7.75
N VAL A 35 -10.00 -0.47 7.81
CA VAL A 35 -9.72 -1.56 8.75
C VAL A 35 -8.96 -1.02 9.95
N THR A 36 -9.62 -0.17 10.76
CA THR A 36 -8.98 0.50 11.92
C THR A 36 -8.41 -0.46 12.95
N ASP A 37 -9.00 -1.65 13.07
CA ASP A 37 -8.60 -2.72 13.98
C ASP A 37 -7.46 -3.60 13.44
N ALA A 38 -6.87 -3.24 12.29
CA ALA A 38 -5.69 -3.94 11.78
C ALA A 38 -4.56 -3.91 12.84
N ILE A 39 -3.99 -5.08 13.14
CA ILE A 39 -2.82 -5.25 14.02
C ILE A 39 -1.51 -5.41 13.25
N ALA A 40 -1.60 -5.82 11.98
CA ALA A 40 -0.49 -5.86 11.04
C ALA A 40 -1.04 -5.67 9.62
N ALA A 41 -0.20 -5.22 8.69
CA ALA A 41 -0.54 -5.30 7.28
C ALA A 41 0.69 -5.55 6.41
N GLN A 42 0.47 -6.17 5.27
CA GLN A 42 1.51 -6.51 4.29
C GLN A 42 1.01 -6.22 2.88
N MET A 43 1.83 -5.52 2.11
CA MET A 43 1.60 -5.25 0.71
C MET A 43 1.82 -6.54 -0.09
N LEU A 44 0.83 -6.91 -0.91
CA LEU A 44 0.88 -8.09 -1.78
C LEU A 44 1.33 -7.72 -3.18
N SER A 45 0.74 -6.66 -3.74
CA SER A 45 0.98 -6.25 -5.13
C SER A 45 0.66 -4.78 -5.31
N ILE A 46 1.30 -4.14 -6.28
CA ILE A 46 1.02 -2.76 -6.66
C ILE A 46 0.90 -2.68 -8.18
N ASP A 47 -0.10 -1.93 -8.64
CA ASP A 47 -0.39 -1.67 -10.03
C ASP A 47 -0.71 -0.18 -10.26
N ALA A 48 -0.80 0.21 -11.53
CA ALA A 48 -0.99 1.61 -11.91
C ALA A 48 -2.29 2.22 -11.38
N GLN A 49 -3.30 1.39 -11.07
CA GLN A 49 -4.60 1.85 -10.58
C GLN A 49 -4.74 1.75 -9.06
N GLY A 50 -3.89 0.98 -8.39
CA GLY A 50 -4.04 0.74 -6.96
C GLY A 50 -2.97 -0.16 -6.39
N MET A 51 -3.15 -0.51 -5.12
CA MET A 51 -2.32 -1.50 -4.45
C MET A 51 -3.19 -2.47 -3.67
N ASP A 52 -2.81 -3.74 -3.74
CA ASP A 52 -3.40 -4.81 -2.96
C ASP A 52 -2.50 -5.08 -1.75
N LEU A 53 -3.12 -5.04 -0.58
CA LEU A 53 -2.48 -5.39 0.68
C LEU A 53 -3.39 -6.29 1.49
N THR A 54 -2.84 -6.86 2.54
CA THR A 54 -3.56 -7.70 3.49
C THR A 54 -3.39 -7.11 4.87
N ALA A 55 -4.48 -7.03 5.62
CA ALA A 55 -4.50 -6.58 6.99
C ALA A 55 -4.83 -7.75 7.90
N GLN A 56 -4.07 -7.95 8.97
CA GLN A 56 -4.46 -8.87 10.03
C GLN A 56 -5.34 -8.16 11.03
N VAL A 57 -6.49 -8.73 11.33
CA VAL A 57 -7.49 -8.22 12.28
C VAL A 57 -7.94 -9.38 13.14
N ASN A 58 -7.76 -9.31 14.46
CA ASN A 58 -8.15 -10.40 15.38
C ASN A 58 -7.61 -11.80 14.99
N GLY A 59 -6.48 -11.87 14.29
CA GLY A 59 -5.90 -13.12 13.78
C GLY A 59 -6.42 -13.58 12.42
N GLU A 60 -7.35 -12.85 11.80
CA GLU A 60 -7.86 -13.08 10.46
C GLU A 60 -7.16 -12.17 9.44
N THR A 61 -6.76 -12.73 8.30
CA THR A 61 -6.14 -11.96 7.21
C THR A 61 -7.22 -11.47 6.25
N VAL A 62 -7.45 -10.15 6.24
CA VAL A 62 -8.43 -9.48 5.39
C VAL A 62 -7.72 -8.86 4.18
N PRO A 63 -8.09 -9.22 2.93
CA PRO A 63 -7.57 -8.56 1.75
C PRO A 63 -8.18 -7.16 1.63
N VAL A 64 -7.33 -6.16 1.39
CA VAL A 64 -7.68 -4.75 1.26
C VAL A 64 -7.07 -4.22 -0.03
N ARG A 65 -7.91 -3.72 -0.93
CA ARG A 65 -7.47 -3.04 -2.14
C ARG A 65 -7.66 -1.54 -1.98
N ILE A 66 -6.59 -0.78 -2.14
CA ILE A 66 -6.63 0.68 -2.11
C ILE A 66 -6.48 1.17 -3.54
N GLN A 67 -7.51 1.83 -4.06
CA GLN A 67 -7.45 2.49 -5.36
C GLN A 67 -6.80 3.86 -5.22
N PHE A 68 -5.89 4.17 -6.14
CA PHE A 68 -5.33 5.49 -6.25
C PHE A 68 -6.33 6.42 -6.95
N ASP A 69 -6.34 7.69 -6.54
CA ASP A 69 -7.18 8.73 -7.17
C ASP A 69 -6.72 9.06 -8.60
N ARG A 70 -5.46 8.72 -8.92
CA ARG A 70 -4.85 8.86 -10.25
C ARG A 70 -4.26 7.55 -10.71
N VAL A 71 -4.14 7.39 -12.03
CA VAL A 71 -3.37 6.30 -12.63
C VAL A 71 -1.89 6.68 -12.57
N LEU A 72 -1.09 5.82 -11.93
CA LEU A 72 0.36 5.98 -11.84
C LEU A 72 0.98 5.74 -13.22
N VAL A 73 1.94 6.58 -13.59
CA VAL A 73 2.60 6.50 -14.89
C VAL A 73 3.78 5.52 -14.83
N ASP A 74 4.52 5.55 -13.72
CA ASP A 74 5.76 4.80 -13.54
C ASP A 74 6.06 4.54 -12.05
N ALA A 75 7.07 3.72 -11.79
CA ALA A 75 7.45 3.32 -10.43
C ALA A 75 7.90 4.51 -9.55
N GLU A 76 8.44 5.57 -10.15
CA GLU A 76 8.79 6.80 -9.43
C GLU A 76 7.53 7.53 -8.95
N ASP A 77 6.52 7.71 -9.82
CA ASP A 77 5.23 8.29 -9.44
C ASP A 77 4.51 7.44 -8.38
N ALA A 78 4.61 6.11 -8.45
CA ALA A 78 4.12 5.20 -7.42
C ALA A 78 4.76 5.50 -6.06
N HIS A 79 6.09 5.61 -6.02
CA HIS A 79 6.82 5.87 -4.79
C HIS A 79 6.44 7.24 -4.19
N GLN A 80 6.35 8.29 -5.01
CA GLN A 80 5.92 9.62 -4.59
C GLN A 80 4.48 9.61 -4.04
N THR A 81 3.57 8.92 -4.74
CA THR A 81 2.17 8.81 -4.33
C THR A 81 2.03 8.07 -3.01
N LEU A 82 2.77 6.97 -2.82
CA LEU A 82 2.82 6.26 -1.54
C LEU A 82 3.30 7.22 -0.43
N ILE A 83 4.45 7.88 -0.58
CA ILE A 83 4.95 8.82 0.45
C ILE A 83 3.91 9.89 0.81
N ALA A 84 3.22 10.45 -0.18
CA ALA A 84 2.16 11.44 0.04
C ALA A 84 0.99 10.83 0.85
N MET A 85 0.53 9.63 0.47
CA MET A 85 -0.57 8.96 1.15
C MET A 85 -0.22 8.59 2.59
N VAL A 86 0.99 8.08 2.90
CA VAL A 86 1.35 7.74 4.30
C VAL A 86 1.41 8.99 5.14
N LYS A 87 1.92 10.09 4.58
CA LYS A 87 1.97 11.38 5.27
C LYS A 87 0.56 11.88 5.58
N GLN A 88 -0.38 11.77 4.63
CA GLN A 88 -1.78 12.11 4.85
C GLN A 88 -2.43 11.20 5.89
N ALA A 89 -2.24 9.90 5.79
CA ALA A 89 -2.83 8.93 6.71
C ALA A 89 -2.31 9.12 8.15
N ARG A 90 -1.02 9.41 8.33
CA ARG A 90 -0.43 9.77 9.64
C ARG A 90 -1.07 11.00 10.28
N VAL A 91 -1.52 11.97 9.47
CA VAL A 91 -2.23 13.17 9.96
C VAL A 91 -3.68 12.83 10.35
N ASN A 92 -4.29 11.86 9.66
CA ASN A 92 -5.70 11.52 9.82
C ASN A 92 -5.99 10.49 10.95
N VAL A 93 -4.97 9.76 11.43
CA VAL A 93 -5.09 8.77 12.53
C VAL A 93 -5.03 9.45 13.92
N LYS A 94 -5.64 10.62 14.07
CA LYS A 94 -5.59 11.41 15.32
C LYS A 94 -6.88 11.38 16.12
#